data_AF-A0A0L0G1A8-F1
#
_entry.id   AF-A0A0L0G1A8-F1
#
_cell.length_a   1.000
_cell.length_b   1.000
_cell.length_c   1.000
_cell.angle_alpha   90.00
_cell.angle_beta   90.00
_cell.angle_gamma   90.00
#
_symmetry.space_group_name_H-M   'P 1'
#
loop_
_entity.id
_entity.type
_entity.pdbx_description
1 polymer ?
#
loop_
_entity_poly.entity_id
_entity_poly.type
_entity_poly.pdbx_seq_one_letter_code
_entity_poly.pdbx_strand_id
1 'polypeptide(L)'
;MISQSLRKHGSTINTATAQEQKKCPTLQQYWQMECRAFVGKTTDALLHPPCAGIRQPEDIPYLEYCEKAKAEHGEFVVDKIKKKGLFGDENALILIGVALHANLRSFKVKRDYIEPMYKAWERAGKKATIVWLSMHSQDQSKKLKHFKQSQNDERVAAFNGPINRLVRGYGWKVFDSFALTRGAYSYDGTHYDTTVNYLKAAYIMEWLENNADAQI
;
A
#
# COMPACT_ATOMS: atom_id res chain seq x y z
N MET A 1 20.90 -19.89 -9.06
CA MET A 1 19.96 -20.99 -8.75
C MET A 1 19.15 -20.56 -7.54
N ILE A 2 17.96 -19.98 -7.75
CA ILE A 2 17.14 -19.45 -6.65
C ILE A 2 16.33 -20.61 -6.07
N SER A 3 16.52 -20.84 -4.77
CA SER A 3 15.96 -21.93 -3.97
C SER A 3 14.44 -22.06 -4.09
N GLN A 4 13.98 -23.31 -4.20
CA GLN A 4 12.57 -23.73 -4.23
C GLN A 4 11.79 -23.43 -2.92
N SER A 5 12.43 -22.89 -1.87
CA SER A 5 11.78 -22.71 -0.56
C SER A 5 10.88 -21.47 -0.44
N LEU A 6 10.86 -20.57 -1.43
CA LEU A 6 10.01 -19.36 -1.40
C LEU A 6 8.52 -19.61 -1.75
N ARG A 7 8.12 -20.85 -2.04
CA ARG A 7 6.72 -21.18 -2.39
C ARG A 7 5.75 -21.26 -1.22
N LYS A 8 6.20 -21.18 0.04
CA LYS A 8 5.31 -21.42 1.20
C LYS A 8 4.61 -20.18 1.75
N HIS A 9 5.05 -18.97 1.44
CA HIS A 9 4.48 -17.74 2.05
C HIS A 9 4.11 -16.62 1.06
N GLY A 10 4.03 -16.92 -0.23
CA GLY A 10 3.34 -16.08 -1.22
C GLY A 10 2.05 -16.74 -1.69
N SER A 11 1.05 -15.95 -2.07
CA SER A 11 -0.29 -16.39 -2.50
C SER A 11 -0.29 -17.23 -3.78
N THR A 12 0.19 -18.46 -3.71
CA THR A 12 0.08 -19.47 -4.75
C THR A 12 -0.67 -20.67 -4.18
N ILE A 13 -1.97 -20.77 -4.46
CA ILE A 13 -2.74 -21.99 -4.18
C ILE A 13 -3.08 -22.64 -5.52
N ASN A 14 -2.77 -23.93 -5.65
CA ASN A 14 -3.01 -24.77 -6.83
C ASN A 14 -4.51 -25.11 -7.08
N THR A 15 -5.46 -24.29 -6.60
CA THR A 15 -6.90 -24.62 -6.56
C THR A 15 -7.74 -23.94 -7.64
N ALA A 16 -7.14 -23.17 -8.56
CA ALA A 16 -7.89 -22.56 -9.65
C ALA A 16 -8.42 -23.59 -10.66
N THR A 17 -9.66 -23.38 -11.12
CA THR A 17 -10.29 -24.23 -12.13
C THR A 17 -9.52 -24.15 -13.45
N ALA A 18 -9.55 -25.22 -14.25
CA ALA A 18 -8.84 -25.26 -15.55
C ALA A 18 -9.18 -24.08 -16.49
N GLN A 19 -10.38 -23.49 -16.35
CA GLN A 19 -10.80 -22.32 -17.11
C GLN A 19 -10.16 -21.01 -16.61
N GLU A 20 -9.89 -20.90 -15.32
CA GLU A 20 -9.16 -19.77 -14.71
C GLU A 20 -7.66 -19.85 -15.00
N GLN A 21 -7.10 -21.06 -15.03
CA GLN A 21 -5.69 -21.29 -15.41
C GLN A 21 -5.37 -20.81 -16.82
N LYS A 22 -6.31 -20.98 -17.76
CA LYS A 22 -6.18 -20.48 -19.14
C LYS A 22 -6.13 -18.95 -19.24
N LYS A 23 -6.67 -18.22 -18.26
CA LYS A 23 -6.68 -16.75 -18.27
C LYS A 23 -5.35 -16.14 -17.82
N CYS A 24 -4.51 -16.90 -17.10
CA CYS A 24 -3.22 -16.44 -16.58
C CYS A 24 -2.12 -17.51 -16.73
N PRO A 25 -1.71 -17.82 -17.98
CA PRO A 25 -0.86 -18.96 -18.30
C PRO A 25 0.59 -18.84 -17.79
N THR A 26 1.05 -17.63 -17.43
CA THR A 26 2.49 -17.35 -17.25
C THR A 26 2.98 -17.37 -15.81
N LEU A 27 2.12 -17.40 -14.77
CA LEU A 27 2.59 -17.21 -13.38
C LEU A 27 1.99 -18.12 -12.30
N GLN A 28 1.03 -19.03 -12.60
CA GLN A 28 0.39 -19.90 -11.59
C GLN A 28 -0.07 -19.17 -10.30
N GLN A 29 -0.33 -17.87 -10.40
CA GLN A 29 -0.83 -17.05 -9.32
C GLN A 29 -2.32 -16.87 -9.55
N TYR A 30 -3.10 -17.32 -8.59
CA TYR A 30 -4.55 -17.34 -8.68
C TYR A 30 -5.13 -16.42 -7.61
N TRP A 31 -6.04 -15.55 -8.04
CA TRP A 31 -6.68 -14.55 -7.20
C TRP A 31 -7.94 -15.15 -6.58
N GLN A 32 -7.88 -15.58 -5.31
CA GLN A 32 -9.08 -15.87 -4.52
C GLN A 32 -9.32 -14.73 -3.52
N MET A 33 -10.58 -14.34 -3.34
CA MET A 33 -10.97 -13.31 -2.35
C MET A 33 -10.47 -13.65 -0.95
N GLU A 34 -10.37 -14.94 -0.59
CA GLU A 34 -9.91 -15.37 0.73
C GLU A 34 -8.40 -15.09 0.97
N CYS A 35 -7.59 -14.87 -0.07
CA CYS A 35 -6.17 -14.54 0.09
C CYS A 35 -5.94 -13.13 0.69
N ARG A 36 -6.96 -12.25 0.69
CA ARG A 36 -6.90 -10.96 1.40
C ARG A 36 -6.69 -11.15 2.91
N ALA A 37 -7.21 -12.23 3.48
CA ALA A 37 -7.09 -12.52 4.90
C ALA A 37 -5.66 -12.92 5.31
N PHE A 38 -4.84 -13.47 4.39
CA PHE A 38 -3.49 -13.93 4.71
C PHE A 38 -2.45 -12.81 4.75
N VAL A 39 -2.65 -11.73 3.98
CA VAL A 39 -1.74 -10.56 3.98
C VAL A 39 -2.00 -9.64 5.18
N GLY A 40 -3.21 -9.71 5.78
CA GLY A 40 -3.64 -8.87 6.89
C GLY A 40 -3.52 -9.53 8.27
N LYS A 41 -2.55 -10.41 8.51
CA LYS A 41 -2.36 -10.98 9.85
C LYS A 41 -1.78 -9.92 10.80
N THR A 42 -2.46 -9.70 11.92
CA THR A 42 -1.97 -8.87 13.03
C THR A 42 -0.71 -9.49 13.63
N THR A 43 0.06 -8.66 14.34
CA THR A 43 1.33 -9.00 15.01
C THR A 43 1.24 -10.30 15.84
N ASP A 44 0.06 -10.61 16.38
CA ASP A 44 -0.21 -11.83 17.18
C ASP A 44 0.12 -13.13 16.44
N ALA A 45 -0.03 -13.17 15.11
CA ALA A 45 0.29 -14.35 14.32
C ALA A 45 1.76 -14.40 13.86
N LEU A 46 2.52 -13.31 14.01
CA LEU A 46 3.95 -13.21 13.73
C LEU A 46 4.81 -13.55 14.97
N LEU A 47 4.22 -13.63 16.16
CA LEU A 47 4.90 -14.07 17.39
C LEU A 47 5.37 -15.54 17.34
N HIS A 48 4.91 -16.33 16.36
CA HIS A 48 5.24 -17.75 16.25
C HIS A 48 5.58 -18.16 14.81
N PRO A 49 6.87 -18.39 14.46
CA PRO A 49 8.06 -18.24 15.31
C PRO A 49 8.51 -16.77 15.42
N PRO A 50 9.07 -16.35 16.58
CA PRO A 50 9.62 -15.00 16.72
C PRO A 50 10.79 -14.81 15.75
N CYS A 51 10.88 -13.65 15.10
CA CYS A 51 12.09 -13.27 14.38
C CYS A 51 13.27 -13.34 15.35
N ALA A 52 14.38 -13.97 14.96
CA ALA A 52 15.49 -14.35 15.84
C ALA A 52 16.17 -13.19 16.62
N GLY A 53 15.80 -11.93 16.36
CA GLY A 53 16.29 -10.74 17.06
C GLY A 53 15.28 -10.04 17.99
N ILE A 54 14.02 -10.47 18.04
CA ILE A 54 12.99 -9.85 18.88
C ILE A 54 13.11 -10.40 20.30
N ARG A 55 13.41 -9.53 21.27
CA ARG A 55 13.63 -9.93 22.67
C ARG A 55 12.37 -9.78 23.50
N GLN A 56 11.51 -8.81 23.18
CA GLN A 56 10.24 -8.56 23.86
C GLN A 56 9.11 -8.28 22.85
N PRO A 57 7.84 -8.67 23.13
CA PRO A 57 6.68 -8.38 22.27
C PRO A 57 6.47 -6.88 21.99
N GLU A 58 6.91 -6.02 22.89
CA GLU A 58 6.83 -4.56 22.77
C GLU A 58 7.84 -3.99 21.77
N ASP A 59 8.88 -4.76 21.41
CA ASP A 59 9.83 -4.41 20.36
C ASP A 59 9.24 -4.62 18.94
N ILE A 60 8.03 -5.19 18.85
CA ILE A 60 7.39 -5.49 17.57
C ILE A 60 6.44 -4.36 17.17
N PRO A 61 6.63 -3.72 16.00
CA PRO A 61 5.68 -2.73 15.53
C PRO A 61 4.30 -3.37 15.35
N TYR A 62 3.27 -2.74 15.92
CA TYR A 62 1.89 -3.13 15.67
C TYR A 62 1.49 -2.71 14.26
N LEU A 63 1.28 -3.69 13.38
CA LEU A 63 0.83 -3.44 12.02
C LEU A 63 -0.70 -3.58 11.93
N GLU A 64 -1.35 -2.50 11.51
CA GLU A 64 -2.76 -2.52 11.18
C GLU A 64 -3.01 -2.28 9.70
N TYR A 65 -3.69 -3.24 9.06
CA TYR A 65 -4.09 -3.14 7.68
C TYR A 65 -5.55 -2.66 7.56
N CYS A 66 -5.79 -1.70 6.67
CA CYS A 66 -7.12 -1.20 6.35
C CYS A 66 -7.28 -1.09 4.82
N GLU A 67 -7.83 -2.12 4.19
CA GLU A 67 -8.18 -2.07 2.78
C GLU A 67 -9.60 -1.52 2.59
N LYS A 68 -9.72 -0.35 1.98
CA LYS A 68 -10.98 0.18 1.49
C LYS A 68 -10.84 0.56 0.04
N ALA A 69 -11.58 -0.13 -0.83
CA ALA A 69 -11.46 -0.01 -2.27
C ALA A 69 -12.17 1.23 -2.85
N LYS A 70 -12.45 2.28 -2.07
CA LYS A 70 -13.19 3.47 -2.55
C LYS A 70 -12.81 4.76 -1.80
N ALA A 71 -12.79 5.87 -2.54
CA ALA A 71 -12.48 7.21 -2.01
C ALA A 71 -13.56 7.73 -1.04
N GLU A 72 -14.77 7.18 -1.11
CA GLU A 72 -15.88 7.58 -0.25
C GLU A 72 -15.74 7.02 1.18
N HIS A 73 -14.75 6.15 1.44
CA HIS A 73 -14.46 5.62 2.78
C HIS A 73 -13.43 6.44 3.57
N GLY A 74 -13.05 7.63 3.11
CA GLY A 74 -12.01 8.43 3.76
C GLY A 74 -12.37 8.84 5.18
N GLU A 75 -13.64 9.22 5.42
CA GLU A 75 -14.14 9.49 6.76
C GLU A 75 -14.00 8.28 7.69
N PHE A 76 -14.34 7.08 7.22
CA PHE A 76 -14.16 5.85 7.99
C PHE A 76 -12.69 5.60 8.35
N VAL A 77 -11.77 5.78 7.40
CA VAL A 77 -10.32 5.60 7.64
C VAL A 77 -9.82 6.63 8.65
N VAL A 78 -10.20 7.90 8.49
CA VAL A 78 -9.86 8.98 9.41
C VAL A 78 -10.36 8.69 10.82
N ASP A 79 -11.61 8.26 10.96
CA ASP A 79 -12.21 7.95 12.26
C ASP A 79 -11.57 6.73 12.91
N LYS A 80 -11.16 5.73 12.14
CA LYS A 80 -10.40 4.59 12.65
C LYS A 80 -9.07 5.03 13.25
N ILE A 81 -8.31 5.86 12.54
CA ILE A 81 -7.01 6.40 13.00
C ILE A 81 -7.21 7.26 14.26
N LYS A 82 -8.24 8.13 14.27
CA LYS A 82 -8.59 8.96 15.45
C LYS A 82 -8.93 8.12 16.68
N LYS A 83 -9.81 7.12 16.54
CA LYS A 83 -10.25 6.27 17.66
C LYS A 83 -9.09 5.50 18.31
N LYS A 84 -8.02 5.25 17.56
CA LYS A 84 -6.79 4.62 18.05
C LYS A 84 -5.77 5.61 18.61
N GLY A 85 -6.05 6.92 18.59
CA GLY A 85 -5.13 7.95 19.06
C GLY A 85 -3.89 8.15 18.18
N LEU A 86 -3.80 7.47 17.03
CA LEU A 86 -2.56 7.40 16.24
C LEU A 86 -2.11 8.76 15.69
N PHE A 87 -3.03 9.69 15.40
CA PHE A 87 -2.61 11.04 14.97
C PHE A 87 -1.79 11.77 16.04
N GLY A 88 -2.04 11.44 17.31
CA GLY A 88 -1.42 12.01 18.51
C GLY A 88 -0.18 11.30 19.01
N ASP A 89 0.32 10.30 18.28
CA ASP A 89 1.43 9.46 18.70
C ASP A 89 2.65 9.72 17.81
N GLU A 90 3.73 10.26 18.40
CA GLU A 90 4.96 10.58 17.67
C GLU A 90 5.72 9.33 17.20
N ASN A 91 5.47 8.18 17.83
CA ASN A 91 6.04 6.90 17.46
C ASN A 91 5.21 6.19 16.37
N ALA A 92 4.05 6.74 16.02
CA ALA A 92 3.20 6.16 14.99
C ALA A 92 3.66 6.57 13.58
N LEU A 93 3.72 5.57 12.71
CA LEU A 93 3.91 5.72 11.28
C LEU A 93 2.62 5.36 10.54
N ILE A 94 2.09 6.29 9.75
CA ILE A 94 0.89 6.10 8.95
C ILE A 94 1.27 6.09 7.47
N LEU A 95 1.26 4.90 6.87
CA LEU A 95 1.42 4.73 5.42
C LEU A 95 0.04 4.73 4.74
N ILE A 96 -0.18 5.63 3.79
CA ILE A 96 -1.48 5.72 3.10
C ILE A 96 -1.34 6.03 1.61
N GLY A 97 -2.16 5.38 0.77
CA GLY A 97 -2.27 5.71 -0.65
C GLY A 97 -3.65 5.37 -1.19
N VAL A 98 -4.27 6.31 -1.91
CA VAL A 98 -5.60 6.14 -2.54
C VAL A 98 -5.59 6.81 -3.91
N ALA A 99 -6.00 6.09 -4.97
CA ALA A 99 -5.94 6.63 -6.33
C ALA A 99 -6.90 5.97 -7.33
N LEU A 100 -6.64 4.75 -7.80
CA LEU A 100 -7.39 4.14 -8.92
C LEU A 100 -8.87 3.98 -8.63
N HIS A 101 -9.22 3.61 -7.40
CA HIS A 101 -10.59 3.51 -6.95
C HIS A 101 -11.31 4.86 -6.77
N ALA A 102 -10.56 5.97 -6.80
CA ALA A 102 -11.08 7.32 -6.95
C ALA A 102 -11.20 7.74 -8.43
N ASN A 103 -11.00 6.82 -9.37
CA ASN A 103 -10.87 7.09 -10.81
C ASN A 103 -9.77 8.13 -11.12
N LEU A 104 -8.69 8.13 -10.34
CA LEU A 104 -7.60 9.12 -10.46
C LEU A 104 -8.09 10.58 -10.38
N ARG A 105 -9.19 10.82 -9.65
CA ARG A 105 -9.72 12.18 -9.40
C ARG A 105 -9.08 12.76 -8.15
N SER A 106 -8.02 13.55 -8.32
CA SER A 106 -7.28 14.19 -7.22
C SER A 106 -8.18 15.02 -6.29
N PHE A 107 -9.17 15.74 -6.84
CA PHE A 107 -10.11 16.52 -6.03
C PHE A 107 -10.94 15.67 -5.06
N LYS A 108 -11.33 14.45 -5.46
CA LYS A 108 -12.07 13.52 -4.58
C LYS A 108 -11.17 13.06 -3.44
N VAL A 109 -9.95 12.61 -3.76
CA VAL A 109 -8.99 12.14 -2.75
C VAL A 109 -8.62 13.27 -1.78
N LYS A 110 -8.45 14.49 -2.29
CA LYS A 110 -8.25 15.68 -1.46
C LYS A 110 -9.40 15.87 -0.46
N ARG A 111 -10.63 15.98 -0.95
CA ARG A 111 -11.82 16.30 -0.16
C ARG A 111 -12.18 15.18 0.83
N ASP A 112 -12.16 13.93 0.37
CA ASP A 112 -12.73 12.81 1.12
C ASP A 112 -11.71 12.16 2.06
N TYR A 113 -10.42 12.25 1.76
CA TYR A 113 -9.35 11.62 2.54
C TYR A 113 -8.36 12.63 3.12
N ILE A 114 -7.65 13.38 2.28
CA ILE A 114 -6.46 14.13 2.71
C ILE A 114 -6.85 15.28 3.65
N GLU A 115 -7.83 16.12 3.30
CA GLU A 115 -8.22 17.26 4.14
C GLU A 115 -8.79 16.84 5.51
N PRO A 116 -9.68 15.84 5.61
CA PRO A 116 -10.12 15.33 6.90
C PRO A 116 -8.97 14.77 7.75
N MET A 117 -8.03 14.04 7.15
CA MET A 117 -6.85 13.53 7.84
C MET A 117 -5.93 14.65 8.31
N TYR A 118 -5.64 15.63 7.45
CA TYR A 118 -4.80 16.77 7.80
C TYR A 118 -5.39 17.55 8.98
N LYS A 119 -6.69 17.86 8.96
CA LYS A 119 -7.37 18.55 10.07
C LYS A 119 -7.29 17.75 11.38
N ALA A 120 -7.37 16.42 11.32
CA ALA A 120 -7.25 15.58 12.50
C ALA A 120 -5.82 15.53 13.03
N TRP A 121 -4.84 15.42 12.13
CA TRP A 121 -3.41 15.39 12.43
C TRP A 121 -2.88 16.74 12.94
N GLU A 122 -3.35 17.85 12.38
CA GLU A 122 -2.95 19.20 12.79
C GLU A 122 -3.42 19.53 14.21
N ARG A 123 -4.61 19.06 14.59
CA ARG A 123 -5.18 19.23 15.94
C ARG A 123 -4.52 18.33 16.99
N ALA A 124 -3.75 17.34 16.57
CA ALA A 124 -3.03 16.47 17.49
C ALA A 124 -1.82 17.21 18.08
N GLY A 125 -1.61 17.08 19.39
CA GLY A 125 -0.54 17.79 20.10
C GLY A 125 0.85 17.28 19.70
N LYS A 126 1.10 15.99 19.92
CA LYS A 126 2.19 15.24 19.27
C LYS A 126 1.71 14.72 17.93
N LYS A 127 2.60 14.59 16.94
CA LYS A 127 2.21 14.28 15.56
C LYS A 127 2.90 13.03 15.05
N ALA A 128 2.09 12.06 14.63
CA ALA A 128 2.57 10.91 13.87
C ALA A 128 3.27 11.32 12.58
N THR A 129 4.19 10.47 12.13
CA THR A 129 4.75 10.59 10.78
C THR A 129 3.75 10.03 9.78
N ILE A 130 3.31 10.86 8.82
CA ILE A 130 2.45 10.43 7.72
C ILE A 130 3.29 10.34 6.45
N VAL A 131 3.23 9.19 5.78
CA VAL A 131 3.85 8.94 4.48
C VAL A 131 2.76 8.64 3.47
N TRP A 132 2.64 9.52 2.49
CA TRP A 132 1.79 9.31 1.33
C TRP A 132 2.51 8.43 0.31
N LEU A 133 1.92 7.27 0.02
CA LEU A 133 2.34 6.39 -1.06
C LEU A 133 1.70 6.90 -2.35
N SER A 134 2.50 7.41 -3.29
CA SER A 134 1.98 7.79 -4.61
C SER A 134 1.34 6.59 -5.30
N MET A 135 0.52 6.80 -6.32
CA MET A 135 -0.03 5.70 -7.11
C MET A 135 1.06 5.07 -7.96
N HIS A 136 1.18 3.74 -7.93
CA HIS A 136 2.17 2.99 -8.72
C HIS A 136 1.86 3.01 -10.22
N SER A 137 2.88 2.80 -11.05
CA SER A 137 2.73 2.74 -12.51
C SER A 137 1.87 1.55 -12.95
N GLN A 138 1.42 1.55 -14.19
CA GLN A 138 0.42 0.64 -14.71
C GLN A 138 0.97 -0.12 -15.90
N ASP A 139 0.89 -1.45 -15.86
CA ASP A 139 1.30 -2.30 -16.98
C ASP A 139 0.24 -2.29 -18.08
N GLN A 140 0.48 -1.51 -19.13
CA GLN A 140 -0.45 -1.35 -20.25
C GLN A 140 -0.58 -2.58 -21.14
N SER A 141 0.35 -3.54 -21.05
CA SER A 141 0.31 -4.75 -21.88
C SER A 141 -0.85 -5.65 -21.48
N LYS A 142 -1.10 -5.78 -20.17
CA LYS A 142 -2.15 -6.64 -19.57
C LYS A 142 -3.41 -5.91 -19.13
N LYS A 143 -3.39 -4.57 -19.11
CA LYS A 143 -4.54 -3.76 -18.71
C LYS A 143 -5.77 -4.04 -19.57
N LEU A 144 -6.94 -4.18 -18.95
CA LEU A 144 -8.21 -4.33 -19.67
C LEU A 144 -8.47 -3.13 -20.59
N LYS A 145 -8.97 -3.41 -21.81
CA LYS A 145 -9.14 -2.40 -22.88
C LYS A 145 -9.83 -1.12 -22.43
N HIS A 146 -10.90 -1.23 -21.63
CA HIS A 146 -11.67 -0.08 -21.16
C HIS A 146 -10.95 0.77 -20.08
N PHE A 147 -9.89 0.25 -19.45
CA PHE A 147 -9.07 0.99 -18.49
C PHE A 147 -7.77 1.53 -19.08
N LYS A 148 -7.34 1.07 -20.27
CA LYS A 148 -6.08 1.50 -20.91
C LYS A 148 -5.97 3.02 -21.07
N GLN A 149 -7.06 3.72 -21.35
CA GLN A 149 -7.03 5.18 -21.54
C GLN A 149 -7.24 5.97 -20.24
N SER A 150 -8.00 5.42 -19.30
CA SER A 150 -8.38 6.11 -18.06
C SER A 150 -7.40 5.87 -16.91
N GLN A 151 -6.56 4.84 -17.01
CA GLN A 151 -5.63 4.41 -15.97
C GLN A 151 -4.25 4.06 -16.57
N ASN A 152 -3.76 4.87 -17.51
CA ASN A 152 -2.37 4.77 -17.99
C ASN A 152 -1.41 5.59 -17.11
N ASP A 153 -0.11 5.44 -17.36
CA ASP A 153 0.94 6.14 -16.63
C ASP A 153 0.85 7.65 -16.73
N GLU A 154 0.37 8.21 -17.85
CA GLU A 154 0.14 9.64 -18.00
C GLU A 154 -0.95 10.14 -17.05
N ARG A 155 -2.07 9.40 -16.95
CA ARG A 155 -3.16 9.69 -16.01
C ARG A 155 -2.71 9.55 -14.57
N VAL A 156 -1.90 8.54 -14.27
CA VAL A 156 -1.32 8.35 -12.93
C VAL A 156 -0.37 9.49 -12.58
N ALA A 157 0.51 9.91 -13.49
CA ALA A 157 1.40 11.05 -13.27
C ALA A 157 0.62 12.36 -13.06
N ALA A 158 -0.41 12.60 -13.87
CA ALA A 158 -1.30 13.76 -13.74
C ALA A 158 -2.07 13.78 -12.41
N PHE A 159 -2.39 12.61 -11.86
CA PHE A 159 -2.98 12.47 -10.52
C PHE A 159 -1.95 12.69 -9.40
N ASN A 160 -0.80 12.03 -9.49
CA ASN A 160 0.25 12.05 -8.46
C ASN A 160 0.80 13.46 -8.25
N GLY A 161 1.01 14.25 -9.32
CA GLY A 161 1.63 15.58 -9.23
C GLY A 161 0.92 16.53 -8.24
N PRO A 162 -0.38 16.86 -8.44
CA PRO A 162 -1.13 17.71 -7.54
C PRO A 162 -1.25 17.17 -6.11
N ILE A 163 -1.46 15.85 -5.95
CA ILE A 163 -1.60 15.23 -4.63
C ILE A 163 -0.29 15.25 -3.86
N ASN A 164 0.82 14.86 -4.50
CA ASN A 164 2.14 14.86 -3.87
C ASN A 164 2.57 16.27 -3.46
N ARG A 165 2.25 17.30 -4.27
CA ARG A 165 2.48 18.70 -3.89
C ARG A 165 1.63 19.11 -2.70
N LEU A 166 0.36 18.74 -2.68
CA LEU A 166 -0.56 19.05 -1.59
C LEU A 166 -0.08 18.47 -0.26
N VAL A 167 0.19 17.17 -0.19
CA VAL A 167 0.57 16.50 1.06
C VAL A 167 1.95 16.95 1.55
N ARG A 168 2.90 17.26 0.65
CA ARG A 168 4.16 17.89 1.04
C ARG A 168 3.95 19.29 1.63
N GLY A 169 3.01 20.06 1.09
CA GLY A 169 2.60 21.34 1.65
C GLY A 169 2.01 21.23 3.07
N TYR A 170 1.50 20.05 3.43
CA TYR A 170 1.06 19.71 4.78
C TYR A 170 2.17 19.14 5.68
N GLY A 171 3.42 19.06 5.20
CA GLY A 171 4.54 18.48 5.93
C GLY A 171 4.56 16.95 5.97
N TRP A 172 3.72 16.28 5.19
CA TRP A 172 3.76 14.81 5.07
C TRP A 172 4.87 14.40 4.12
N LYS A 173 5.45 13.22 4.36
CA LYS A 173 6.45 12.65 3.46
C LYS A 173 5.74 11.96 2.28
N VAL A 174 6.43 11.86 1.14
CA VAL A 174 5.92 11.18 -0.05
C VAL A 174 6.90 10.10 -0.48
N PHE A 175 6.42 8.87 -0.55
CA PHE A 175 7.14 7.76 -1.16
C PHE A 175 6.69 7.61 -2.62
N ASP A 176 7.62 7.79 -3.56
CA ASP A 176 7.34 7.71 -5.00
C ASP A 176 7.31 6.26 -5.48
N SER A 177 6.18 5.59 -5.23
CA SER A 177 5.95 4.25 -5.73
C SER A 177 5.80 4.19 -7.26
N PHE A 178 5.53 5.32 -7.93
CA PHE A 178 5.36 5.37 -9.38
C PHE A 178 6.68 5.16 -10.09
N ALA A 179 7.71 5.89 -9.68
CA ALA A 179 9.05 5.72 -10.21
C ALA A 179 9.58 4.30 -9.95
N LEU A 180 9.35 3.79 -8.74
CA LEU A 180 9.82 2.47 -8.31
C LEU A 180 9.27 1.33 -9.19
N THR A 181 8.02 1.41 -9.62
CA THR A 181 7.37 0.31 -10.33
C THR A 181 7.35 0.48 -11.84
N ARG A 182 7.95 1.56 -12.38
CA ARG A 182 7.93 1.84 -13.81
C ARG A 182 8.57 0.70 -14.58
N GLY A 183 7.85 0.16 -15.57
CA GLY A 183 8.29 -0.99 -16.36
C GLY A 183 8.12 -2.35 -15.67
N ALA A 184 7.64 -2.41 -14.43
CA ALA A 184 7.31 -3.67 -13.79
C ALA A 184 6.04 -4.28 -14.40
N TYR A 185 6.09 -5.60 -14.65
CA TYR A 185 4.93 -6.37 -15.09
C TYR A 185 3.98 -6.62 -13.93
N SER A 186 2.69 -6.55 -14.21
CA SER A 186 1.64 -6.85 -13.23
C SER A 186 0.89 -8.13 -13.62
N TYR A 187 -0.02 -8.56 -12.76
CA TYR A 187 -0.89 -9.71 -13.02
C TYR A 187 -2.00 -9.37 -14.02
N ASP A 188 -2.70 -8.25 -13.83
CA ASP A 188 -3.91 -7.85 -14.59
C ASP A 188 -3.84 -6.45 -15.22
N GLY A 189 -2.64 -5.88 -15.30
CA GLY A 189 -2.39 -4.49 -15.68
C GLY A 189 -2.42 -3.49 -14.53
N THR A 190 -2.79 -3.92 -13.31
CA THR A 190 -2.99 -3.05 -12.14
C THR A 190 -2.33 -3.59 -10.87
N HIS A 191 -2.61 -4.85 -10.56
CA HIS A 191 -2.20 -5.51 -9.32
C HIS A 191 -0.90 -6.26 -9.57
N TYR A 192 0.11 -5.92 -8.79
CA TYR A 192 1.38 -6.62 -8.82
C TYR A 192 1.31 -7.97 -8.13
N ASP A 193 2.20 -8.86 -8.54
CA ASP A 193 2.40 -10.11 -7.85
C ASP A 193 3.08 -9.93 -6.49
N THR A 194 3.23 -11.04 -5.79
CA THR A 194 3.89 -11.08 -4.48
C THR A 194 5.34 -10.59 -4.56
N THR A 195 6.09 -10.92 -5.61
CA THR A 195 7.51 -10.56 -5.76
C THR A 195 7.70 -9.05 -5.82
N VAL A 196 6.95 -8.37 -6.70
CA VAL A 196 7.04 -6.92 -6.84
C VAL A 196 6.54 -6.22 -5.57
N ASN A 197 5.49 -6.74 -4.92
CA ASN A 197 5.04 -6.18 -3.64
C ASN A 197 6.05 -6.37 -2.50
N TYR A 198 6.76 -7.50 -2.44
CA TYR A 198 7.86 -7.69 -1.49
C TYR A 198 9.00 -6.69 -1.71
N LEU A 199 9.40 -6.48 -2.97
CA LEU A 199 10.41 -5.47 -3.30
C LEU A 199 9.93 -4.07 -2.91
N LYS A 200 8.68 -3.71 -3.21
CA LYS A 200 8.10 -2.44 -2.78
C LYS A 200 8.18 -2.26 -1.26
N ALA A 201 7.82 -3.29 -0.50
CA ALA A 201 7.90 -3.24 0.96
C ALA A 201 9.36 -3.06 1.43
N ALA A 202 10.31 -3.82 0.89
CA ALA A 202 11.73 -3.68 1.23
C ALA A 202 12.27 -2.28 0.94
N TYR A 203 11.94 -1.71 -0.23
CA TYR A 203 12.32 -0.34 -0.56
C TYR A 203 11.66 0.72 0.32
N ILE A 204 10.42 0.50 0.76
CA ILE A 204 9.77 1.40 1.73
C ILE A 204 10.51 1.35 3.07
N MET A 205 10.87 0.16 3.56
CA MET A 205 11.61 0.02 4.82
C MET A 205 12.98 0.69 4.74
N GLU A 206 13.76 0.42 3.70
CA GLU A 206 15.06 1.07 3.46
C GLU A 206 14.91 2.60 3.34
N TRP A 207 13.87 3.06 2.64
CA TRP A 207 13.62 4.49 2.51
C TRP A 207 13.24 5.12 3.85
N LEU A 208 12.45 4.43 4.68
CA LEU A 208 12.11 4.89 6.02
C LEU A 208 13.37 5.01 6.88
N GLU A 209 14.24 4.01 6.90
CA GLU A 209 15.50 4.05 7.65
C GLU A 209 16.39 5.23 7.24
N ASN A 210 16.50 5.51 5.94
CA ASN A 210 17.36 6.57 5.42
C ASN A 210 16.71 7.96 5.37
N ASN A 211 15.40 8.07 5.61
CA ASN A 211 14.67 9.35 5.59
C ASN A 211 13.95 9.62 6.92
N ALA A 212 14.19 8.80 7.94
CA ALA A 212 13.74 9.00 9.31
C ALA A 212 14.77 9.79 10.11
N ASP A 213 14.94 11.08 9.78
CA ASP A 213 15.65 12.04 10.64
C ASP A 213 14.83 12.46 11.89
N ALA A 214 14.09 11.55 12.51
CA ALA A 214 13.52 11.72 13.84
C ALA A 214 13.32 10.33 14.45
N GLN A 215 14.32 9.92 15.25
CA GLN A 215 14.41 8.81 16.21
C GLN A 215 13.27 7.76 16.23
N ILE A 216 13.64 6.49 16.01
CA ILE A 216 12.98 5.33 16.63
C ILE A 216 13.32 5.34 18.12
#